data_AF-A0A554JGS9-F1
#
_entry.id   AF-A0A554JGS9-F1
#
_cell.length_a   1.000
_cell.length_b   1.000
_cell.length_c   1.000
_cell.angle_alpha   90.00
_cell.angle_beta   90.00
_cell.angle_gamma   90.00
#
_symmetry.space_group_name_H-M   'P 1'
#
loop_
_entity.id
_entity.type
_entity.pdbx_description
1 polymer ?
#
loop_
_entity_poly.entity_id
_entity_poly.type
_entity_poly.pdbx_seq_one_letter_code
_entity_poly.pdbx_strand_id
1 'polypeptide(L)'
;MTYLEIKKIIRSYYPALLLEDLISHKTRELLLDILAPILFILLLPLAAHISGLAVLPFIPTFAGAFCLLTAVAVTIFMLDAFHSSFYFKTLDAIILEQGIGISGKEPISFETAQVLYHAPENDIAFGFIVSPPGRKILARLGIDEKTIKEFLKSRKIKLSAGMFNFQSFDSEYGITLADLAEVLLKQDKEFADFLFAQSIQEKDLLGAALWLVREARATRRRERWWSRDALGRTPGIGKDLAYGGAYTLEKYAKDLIGAPAGGEFSKTYLHKEIEVVETILSRAKEANALVVGELGGGALDIIYRLAKAINLGTALPTIDGKRMMLLDQNHLVAATADKATFETEIIKMLNETAKAGNVILVIGDLPGFIESAATLGSDLPSLMDAYLASPDLQVIAIASPDGFHKIIEPNSSLARRFEKVLIKTGDRENIIGLLEDEAVKVERKNNLFFTYPAIEAIADGASRYFPNEATPDKAVDLLVEIVPEARTKNLKIIGKNDVLALIQTKTGIPAGAVAPAERDKLL
;
A
#
# COMPACT_ATOMS: atom_id res chain seq x y z
N MET A 1 -2.27 -27.66 12.52
CA MET A 1 -2.36 -28.55 11.35
C MET A 1 -1.06 -29.32 11.24
N THR A 2 -1.15 -30.64 11.04
CA THR A 2 0.04 -31.47 10.82
C THR A 2 0.62 -31.23 9.42
N TYR A 3 1.92 -31.46 9.24
CA TYR A 3 2.56 -31.35 7.92
C TYR A 3 1.87 -32.21 6.84
N LEU A 4 1.34 -33.38 7.20
CA LEU A 4 0.63 -34.27 6.28
C LEU A 4 -0.69 -33.68 5.77
N GLU A 5 -1.44 -33.00 6.63
CA GLU A 5 -2.66 -32.26 6.25
C GLU A 5 -2.33 -31.13 5.28
N ILE A 6 -1.27 -30.39 5.59
CA ILE A 6 -0.76 -29.30 4.75
C ILE A 6 -0.29 -29.81 3.40
N LYS A 7 0.44 -30.93 3.36
CA LYS A 7 0.87 -31.55 2.10
C LYS A 7 -0.31 -31.98 1.24
N LYS A 8 -1.39 -32.47 1.84
CA LYS A 8 -2.63 -32.82 1.12
C LYS A 8 -3.28 -31.59 0.48
N ILE A 9 -3.25 -30.45 1.16
CA ILE A 9 -3.73 -29.17 0.64
C ILE A 9 -2.84 -28.69 -0.51
N ILE A 10 -1.51 -28.72 -0.35
CA ILE A 10 -0.55 -28.23 -1.37
C ILE A 10 -0.61 -29.07 -2.65
N ARG A 11 -0.95 -30.36 -2.59
CA ARG A 11 -1.11 -31.19 -3.80
C ARG A 11 -2.03 -30.57 -4.86
N SER A 12 -3.02 -29.78 -4.44
CA SER A 12 -3.88 -29.05 -5.38
C SER A 12 -3.15 -27.97 -6.18
N TYR A 13 -2.07 -27.41 -5.64
CA TYR A 13 -1.23 -26.37 -6.25
C TYR A 13 -0.09 -26.95 -7.10
N TYR A 14 0.23 -28.25 -7.00
CA TYR A 14 1.37 -28.87 -7.69
C TYR A 14 1.40 -28.62 -9.21
N PRO A 15 0.28 -28.73 -9.95
CA PRO A 15 0.30 -28.48 -11.39
C PRO A 15 0.68 -27.03 -11.74
N ALA A 16 0.24 -26.06 -10.94
CA ALA A 16 0.56 -24.64 -11.16
C ALA A 16 2.01 -24.33 -10.78
N LEU A 17 2.53 -24.93 -9.71
CA LEU A 17 3.92 -24.77 -9.29
C LEU A 17 4.89 -25.41 -10.29
N LEU A 18 4.57 -26.61 -10.80
CA LEU A 18 5.34 -27.27 -11.85
C LEU A 18 5.36 -26.44 -13.14
N LEU A 19 4.23 -25.81 -13.49
CA LEU A 19 4.17 -24.90 -14.63
C LEU A 19 5.08 -23.68 -14.44
N GLU A 20 5.14 -23.12 -13.24
CA GLU A 20 6.02 -21.99 -12.93
C GLU A 20 7.52 -22.36 -13.02
N ASP A 21 7.88 -23.60 -12.67
CA ASP A 21 9.24 -24.13 -12.81
C ASP A 21 9.63 -24.39 -14.28
N LEU A 22 8.68 -24.85 -15.11
CA LEU A 22 8.91 -25.10 -16.54
C LEU A 22 8.97 -23.80 -17.35
N ILE A 23 7.95 -22.95 -17.20
CA ILE A 23 7.80 -21.69 -17.93
C ILE A 23 7.21 -20.66 -16.95
N SER A 24 8.08 -19.82 -16.39
CA SER A 24 7.66 -18.79 -15.44
C SER A 24 6.54 -17.90 -15.99
N HIS A 25 5.66 -17.43 -15.11
CA HIS A 25 4.62 -16.45 -15.43
C HIS A 25 5.17 -15.26 -16.22
N LYS A 26 6.33 -14.72 -15.84
CA LYS A 26 6.96 -13.58 -16.53
C LYS A 26 7.34 -13.90 -17.98
N THR A 27 7.78 -15.12 -18.26
CA THR A 27 8.12 -15.51 -19.63
C THR A 27 6.87 -15.77 -20.45
N ARG A 28 5.79 -16.28 -19.84
CA ARG A 28 4.49 -16.45 -20.49
C ARG A 28 3.85 -15.11 -20.88
N GLU A 29 3.81 -14.14 -19.95
CA GLU A 29 3.35 -12.78 -20.24
C GLU A 29 4.17 -12.13 -21.35
N LEU A 30 5.51 -12.19 -21.27
CA LEU A 30 6.37 -11.63 -22.30
C LEU A 30 6.15 -12.27 -23.68
N LEU A 31 5.89 -13.58 -23.75
CA LEU A 31 5.55 -14.25 -25.00
C LEU A 31 4.20 -13.77 -25.55
N LEU A 32 3.19 -13.58 -24.70
CA LEU A 32 1.89 -13.06 -25.11
C LEU A 32 1.99 -11.60 -25.59
N ASP A 33 2.75 -10.76 -24.88
CA ASP A 33 2.99 -9.36 -25.25
C ASP A 33 3.70 -9.22 -26.60
N ILE A 34 4.58 -10.17 -26.95
CA ILE A 34 5.23 -10.23 -28.27
C ILE A 34 4.28 -10.78 -29.34
N LEU A 35 3.49 -11.82 -29.03
CA LEU A 35 2.60 -12.47 -29.99
C LEU A 35 1.37 -11.62 -30.34
N ALA A 36 0.82 -10.87 -29.39
CA ALA A 36 -0.36 -10.03 -29.59
C ALA A 36 -0.23 -9.01 -30.75
N PRO A 37 0.82 -8.17 -30.84
CA PRO A 37 0.99 -7.24 -31.95
C PRO A 37 1.25 -7.96 -33.27
N ILE A 38 1.98 -9.09 -33.26
CA ILE A 38 2.22 -9.90 -34.46
C ILE A 38 0.90 -10.44 -35.00
N LEU A 39 0.04 -10.98 -34.14
CA LEU A 39 -1.29 -11.46 -34.51
C LEU A 39 -2.17 -10.33 -35.02
N PHE A 40 -2.12 -9.15 -34.41
CA PHE A 40 -2.86 -7.97 -34.88
C PHE A 40 -2.42 -7.54 -36.29
N ILE A 41 -1.11 -7.50 -36.56
CA ILE A 41 -0.56 -7.17 -37.88
C ILE A 41 -0.97 -8.21 -38.92
N LEU A 42 -0.97 -9.50 -38.56
CA LEU A 42 -1.40 -10.59 -39.45
C LEU A 42 -2.93 -10.61 -39.70
N LEU A 43 -3.73 -10.08 -38.76
CA LEU A 43 -5.17 -9.96 -38.89
C LEU A 43 -5.59 -8.90 -39.93
N LEU A 44 -4.87 -7.78 -40.02
CA LEU A 44 -5.18 -6.66 -40.93
C LEU A 44 -5.30 -7.05 -42.42
N PRO A 45 -4.34 -7.75 -43.05
CA PRO A 45 -4.47 -8.18 -44.45
C PRO A 45 -5.57 -9.22 -44.63
N LEU A 46 -5.84 -10.04 -43.61
CA LEU A 46 -6.95 -11.01 -43.62
C LEU A 46 -8.31 -10.28 -43.64
N ALA A 47 -8.47 -9.27 -42.77
CA ALA A 47 -9.67 -8.44 -42.68
C ALA A 47 -9.88 -7.58 -43.95
N ALA A 48 -8.80 -7.05 -44.54
CA ALA A 48 -8.86 -6.31 -45.80
C ALA A 48 -9.28 -7.19 -46.98
N HIS A 49 -8.91 -8.48 -46.97
CA HIS A 49 -9.36 -9.43 -47.98
C HIS A 49 -10.84 -9.80 -47.81
N ILE A 50 -11.27 -10.10 -46.59
CA ILE A 50 -12.67 -10.45 -46.27
C ILE A 50 -13.63 -9.30 -46.62
N SER A 51 -13.20 -8.05 -46.38
CA SER A 51 -13.99 -6.85 -46.71
C SER A 51 -13.94 -6.46 -48.19
N GLY A 52 -13.19 -7.17 -49.04
CA GLY A 52 -13.06 -6.90 -50.46
C GLY A 52 -12.23 -5.64 -50.79
N LEU A 53 -11.54 -5.07 -49.79
CA LEU A 53 -10.77 -3.83 -49.92
C LEU A 53 -9.46 -4.04 -50.71
N ALA A 54 -8.87 -5.25 -50.65
CA ALA A 54 -7.67 -5.61 -51.38
C ALA A 54 -7.61 -7.11 -51.72
N VAL A 55 -7.15 -7.46 -52.92
CA VAL A 55 -6.86 -8.85 -53.32
C VAL A 55 -5.35 -9.07 -53.23
N LEU A 56 -4.89 -9.76 -52.18
CA LEU A 56 -3.47 -10.03 -51.93
C LEU A 56 -3.10 -11.44 -52.42
N PRO A 57 -2.03 -11.64 -53.20
CA PRO A 57 -1.70 -12.94 -53.81
C PRO A 57 -1.20 -14.01 -52.82
N PHE A 58 -0.87 -13.64 -51.57
CA PHE A 58 -0.25 -14.54 -50.58
C PHE A 58 -1.14 -14.89 -49.37
N ILE A 59 -2.45 -14.65 -49.46
CA ILE A 59 -3.41 -14.88 -48.37
C ILE A 59 -3.33 -16.28 -47.72
N PRO A 60 -3.25 -17.41 -48.45
CA PRO A 60 -3.24 -18.72 -47.79
C PRO A 60 -2.03 -18.91 -46.87
N THR A 61 -0.87 -18.33 -47.23
CA THR A 61 0.34 -18.37 -46.38
C THR A 61 0.17 -17.51 -45.12
N PHE A 62 -0.40 -16.31 -45.26
CA PHE A 62 -0.70 -15.43 -44.12
C PHE A 62 -1.76 -16.04 -43.20
N ALA A 63 -2.81 -16.64 -43.75
CA ALA A 63 -3.86 -17.32 -43.01
C ALA A 63 -3.31 -18.53 -42.24
N GLY A 64 -2.46 -19.35 -42.88
CA GLY A 64 -1.81 -20.49 -42.23
C GLY A 64 -0.90 -20.06 -41.06
N ALA A 65 -0.07 -19.03 -41.27
CA ALA A 65 0.78 -18.47 -40.22
C ALA A 65 -0.04 -17.87 -39.07
N PHE A 66 -1.11 -17.14 -39.37
CA PHE A 66 -2.04 -16.60 -38.39
C PHE A 66 -2.68 -17.71 -37.55
N CYS A 67 -3.19 -18.77 -38.16
CA CYS A 67 -3.80 -19.89 -37.44
C CYS A 67 -2.81 -20.61 -36.52
N LEU A 68 -1.58 -20.87 -36.99
CA LEU A 68 -0.54 -21.50 -36.16
C LEU A 68 -0.13 -20.63 -34.96
N LEU A 69 0.14 -19.35 -35.20
CA LEU A 69 0.50 -18.41 -34.13
C LEU A 69 -0.66 -18.20 -33.16
N THR A 70 -1.90 -18.18 -33.64
CA THR A 70 -3.09 -18.09 -32.78
C THR A 70 -3.21 -19.33 -31.91
N ALA A 71 -3.00 -20.53 -32.46
CA ALA A 71 -3.02 -21.76 -31.68
C ALA A 71 -1.96 -21.76 -30.56
N VAL A 72 -0.74 -21.29 -30.86
CA VAL A 72 0.33 -21.12 -29.85
C VAL A 72 -0.07 -20.09 -28.80
N ALA A 73 -0.55 -18.91 -29.21
CA ALA A 73 -0.97 -17.85 -28.29
C ALA A 73 -2.12 -18.32 -27.37
N VAL A 74 -3.14 -19.00 -27.92
CA VAL A 74 -4.24 -19.57 -27.13
C VAL A 74 -3.73 -20.62 -26.15
N THR A 75 -2.76 -21.46 -26.54
CA THR A 75 -2.18 -22.46 -25.64
C THR A 75 -1.43 -21.80 -24.48
N ILE A 76 -0.61 -20.79 -24.76
CA ILE A 76 0.11 -20.03 -23.73
C ILE A 76 -0.89 -19.30 -22.82
N PHE A 77 -1.92 -18.68 -23.40
CA PHE A 77 -3.00 -18.02 -22.65
C PHE A 77 -3.75 -18.99 -21.74
N MET A 78 -4.07 -20.21 -22.20
CA MET A 78 -4.74 -21.22 -21.37
C MET A 78 -3.85 -21.70 -20.22
N LEU A 79 -2.55 -21.87 -20.46
CA LEU A 79 -1.57 -22.20 -19.42
C LEU A 79 -1.45 -21.05 -18.39
N ASP A 80 -1.43 -19.81 -18.86
CA ASP A 80 -1.41 -18.64 -17.99
C ASP A 80 -2.69 -18.50 -17.17
N ALA A 81 -3.87 -18.63 -17.79
CA ALA A 81 -5.15 -18.64 -17.11
C ALA A 81 -5.24 -19.75 -16.05
N PHE A 82 -4.71 -20.94 -16.36
CA PHE A 82 -4.61 -22.05 -15.41
C PHE A 82 -3.76 -21.68 -14.19
N HIS A 83 -2.55 -21.13 -14.40
CA HIS A 83 -1.70 -20.67 -13.29
C HIS A 83 -2.36 -19.55 -12.49
N SER A 84 -2.88 -18.53 -13.17
CA SER A 84 -3.57 -17.37 -12.60
C SER A 84 -4.75 -17.79 -11.70
N SER A 85 -5.46 -18.87 -12.04
CA SER A 85 -6.53 -19.45 -11.21
C SER A 85 -6.04 -19.87 -9.81
N PHE A 86 -4.81 -20.42 -9.71
CA PHE A 86 -4.22 -20.81 -8.43
C PHE A 86 -3.46 -19.66 -7.76
N TYR A 87 -2.81 -18.81 -8.54
CA TYR A 87 -1.99 -17.71 -8.04
C TYR A 87 -2.83 -16.59 -7.39
N PHE A 88 -4.00 -16.29 -7.96
CA PHE A 88 -4.92 -15.28 -7.43
C PHE A 88 -5.97 -15.83 -6.46
N LYS A 89 -5.97 -17.14 -6.21
CA LYS A 89 -7.01 -17.85 -5.47
C LYS A 89 -7.18 -17.35 -4.02
N THR A 90 -6.07 -16.97 -3.39
CA THR A 90 -6.03 -16.45 -2.00
C THR A 90 -6.23 -14.94 -1.89
N LEU A 91 -6.56 -14.25 -2.97
CA LEU A 91 -6.91 -12.83 -2.92
C LEU A 91 -8.42 -12.70 -2.82
N ASP A 92 -8.90 -12.47 -1.59
CA ASP A 92 -10.28 -12.11 -1.35
C ASP A 92 -10.68 -10.88 -2.19
N ALA A 93 -11.89 -10.93 -2.74
CA ALA A 93 -12.52 -9.78 -3.37
C ALA A 93 -12.92 -8.80 -2.26
N ILE A 94 -12.29 -7.63 -2.20
CA ILE A 94 -12.58 -6.57 -1.22
C ILE A 94 -13.74 -5.74 -1.75
N ILE A 95 -14.88 -6.38 -2.01
CA ILE A 95 -16.13 -5.63 -2.12
C ILE A 95 -16.82 -5.80 -0.78
N LEU A 96 -16.69 -4.78 0.06
CA LEU A 96 -17.39 -4.60 1.35
C LEU A 96 -18.92 -4.55 1.21
N GLU A 97 -19.50 -4.85 0.04
CA GLU A 97 -20.96 -4.78 -0.18
C GLU A 97 -21.74 -5.85 0.56
N GLN A 98 -21.11 -6.90 1.07
CA GLN A 98 -21.79 -7.86 1.92
C GLN A 98 -20.82 -8.34 2.98
N GLY A 99 -21.22 -8.29 4.26
CA GLY A 99 -20.61 -9.06 5.35
C GLY A 99 -20.69 -10.58 5.15
N ILE A 100 -20.75 -11.02 3.89
CA ILE A 100 -20.55 -12.37 3.41
C ILE A 100 -19.12 -12.36 2.87
N GLY A 101 -18.15 -12.38 3.79
CA GLY A 101 -16.85 -12.97 3.46
C GLY A 101 -17.17 -14.35 2.90
N ILE A 102 -16.92 -14.55 1.60
CA ILE A 102 -17.19 -15.84 0.97
C ILE A 102 -16.38 -16.85 1.78
N SER A 103 -17.12 -17.66 2.53
CA SER A 103 -16.67 -18.59 3.55
C SER A 103 -15.91 -19.74 2.91
N GLY A 104 -14.71 -19.45 2.42
CA GLY A 104 -13.74 -20.39 1.94
C GLY A 104 -12.36 -19.82 2.20
N LYS A 105 -12.01 -19.58 3.47
CA LYS A 105 -10.64 -19.25 3.88
C LYS A 105 -9.73 -20.31 3.26
N GLU A 106 -9.03 -19.96 2.20
CA GLU A 106 -8.06 -20.87 1.64
C GLU A 106 -6.93 -21.04 2.65
N PRO A 107 -6.56 -22.28 2.99
CA PRO A 107 -5.73 -22.50 4.16
C PRO A 107 -4.28 -22.01 3.98
N ILE A 108 -3.78 -21.78 2.76
CA ILE A 108 -2.35 -21.53 2.50
C ILE A 108 -2.15 -20.56 1.33
N SER A 109 -1.28 -19.55 1.50
CA SER A 109 -0.88 -18.64 0.42
C SER A 109 0.01 -19.32 -0.63
N PHE A 110 -0.06 -18.90 -1.89
CA PHE A 110 0.72 -19.51 -2.98
C PHE A 110 2.25 -19.45 -2.75
N GLU A 111 2.77 -18.40 -2.10
CA GLU A 111 4.18 -18.28 -1.73
C GLU A 111 4.58 -19.35 -0.69
N THR A 112 3.74 -19.55 0.32
CA THR A 112 3.91 -20.60 1.32
C THR A 112 3.85 -21.98 0.67
N ALA A 113 2.92 -22.18 -0.28
CA ALA A 113 2.83 -23.41 -1.06
C ALA A 113 4.09 -23.66 -1.90
N GLN A 114 4.66 -22.61 -2.52
CA GLN A 114 5.90 -22.69 -3.29
C GLN A 114 7.09 -23.10 -2.42
N VAL A 115 7.19 -22.56 -1.20
CA VAL A 115 8.22 -22.93 -0.22
C VAL A 115 8.11 -24.40 0.17
N LEU A 116 6.90 -24.82 0.54
CA LEU A 116 6.64 -26.17 1.02
C LEU A 116 6.69 -27.23 -0.08
N TYR A 117 6.52 -26.84 -1.35
CA TYR A 117 6.71 -27.72 -2.51
C TYR A 117 8.18 -28.11 -2.70
N HIS A 118 9.09 -27.15 -2.54
CA HIS A 118 10.53 -27.37 -2.64
C HIS A 118 11.15 -27.96 -1.37
N ALA A 119 10.37 -28.08 -0.29
CA ALA A 119 10.82 -28.62 0.98
C ALA A 119 10.90 -30.15 0.95
N PRO A 120 12.09 -30.76 1.11
CA PRO A 120 12.17 -32.20 1.30
C PRO A 120 11.56 -32.59 2.66
N GLU A 121 10.94 -33.77 2.75
CA GLU A 121 10.22 -34.21 3.96
C GLU A 121 11.12 -34.34 5.21
N ASN A 122 12.42 -34.50 4.98
CA ASN A 122 13.43 -34.59 6.03
C ASN A 122 13.87 -33.21 6.55
N ASP A 123 13.58 -32.12 5.82
CA ASP A 123 14.11 -30.79 6.12
C ASP A 123 13.25 -29.65 5.54
N ILE A 124 12.31 -29.16 6.35
CA ILE A 124 11.41 -28.09 5.91
C ILE A 124 12.12 -26.74 5.81
N ALA A 125 13.08 -26.46 6.71
CA ALA A 125 13.84 -25.21 6.69
C ALA A 125 14.68 -25.07 5.40
N PHE A 126 15.16 -26.19 4.85
CA PHE A 126 15.83 -26.17 3.53
C PHE A 126 14.92 -25.62 2.44
N GLY A 127 13.64 -26.04 2.41
CA GLY A 127 12.66 -25.53 1.46
C GLY A 127 12.50 -24.02 1.56
N PHE A 128 12.41 -23.49 2.79
CA PHE A 128 12.37 -22.05 3.02
C PHE A 128 13.63 -21.35 2.50
N ILE A 129 14.81 -21.79 2.94
CA ILE A 129 16.09 -21.15 2.59
C ILE A 129 16.38 -21.17 1.09
N VAL A 130 16.01 -22.25 0.39
CA VAL A 130 16.32 -22.43 -1.03
C VAL A 130 15.26 -21.79 -1.93
N SER A 131 14.00 -21.74 -1.50
CA SER A 131 12.89 -21.20 -2.30
C SER A 131 13.13 -19.74 -2.70
N PRO A 132 12.64 -19.30 -3.88
CA PRO A 132 12.71 -17.89 -4.29
C PRO A 132 12.16 -16.88 -3.25
N PRO A 133 10.98 -17.09 -2.63
CA PRO A 133 10.48 -16.16 -1.61
C PRO A 133 11.33 -16.17 -0.33
N GLY A 134 11.81 -17.33 0.15
CA GLY A 134 12.65 -17.36 1.36
C GLY A 134 14.05 -16.78 1.13
N ARG A 135 14.66 -16.97 -0.04
CA ARG A 135 15.91 -16.27 -0.42
C ARG A 135 15.74 -14.76 -0.42
N LYS A 136 14.61 -14.24 -0.88
CA LYS A 136 14.31 -12.80 -0.82
C LYS A 136 14.24 -12.30 0.62
N ILE A 137 13.62 -13.06 1.54
CA ILE A 137 13.60 -12.71 2.97
C ILE A 137 15.01 -12.67 3.54
N LEU A 138 15.83 -13.70 3.30
CA LEU A 138 17.20 -13.75 3.81
C LEU A 138 18.07 -12.63 3.21
N ALA A 139 17.89 -12.30 1.93
CA ALA A 139 18.54 -11.15 1.31
C ALA A 139 18.11 -9.82 1.96
N ARG A 140 16.81 -9.65 2.25
CA ARG A 140 16.27 -8.50 3.02
C ARG A 140 16.83 -8.41 4.43
N LEU A 141 17.27 -9.51 5.02
CA LEU A 141 17.97 -9.49 6.30
C LEU A 141 19.47 -9.14 6.17
N GLY A 142 19.99 -9.01 4.95
CA GLY A 142 21.40 -8.74 4.68
C GLY A 142 22.28 -9.99 4.73
N ILE A 143 21.71 -11.19 4.62
CA ILE A 143 22.47 -12.44 4.63
C ILE A 143 22.94 -12.76 3.20
N ASP A 144 24.25 -12.91 3.04
CA ASP A 144 24.87 -13.27 1.76
C ASP A 144 24.58 -14.71 1.35
N GLU A 145 24.46 -14.94 0.03
CA GLU A 145 24.22 -16.27 -0.54
C GLU A 145 25.35 -17.27 -0.22
N LYS A 146 26.58 -16.78 -0.02
CA LYS A 146 27.73 -17.61 0.38
C LYS A 146 27.55 -18.17 1.79
N THR A 147 27.18 -17.31 2.73
CA THR A 147 26.91 -17.66 4.13
C THR A 147 25.76 -18.66 4.23
N ILE A 148 24.72 -18.48 3.42
CA ILE A 148 23.60 -19.44 3.30
C ILE A 148 24.10 -20.81 2.84
N LYS A 149 24.94 -20.86 1.79
CA LYS A 149 25.49 -22.13 1.26
C LYS A 149 26.39 -22.83 2.28
N GLU A 150 27.16 -22.09 3.06
CA GLU A 150 28.00 -22.64 4.13
C GLU A 150 27.15 -23.22 5.26
N PHE A 151 26.12 -22.49 5.69
CA PHE A 151 25.17 -22.96 6.70
C PHE A 151 24.48 -24.26 6.29
N LEU A 152 23.99 -24.32 5.04
CA LEU A 152 23.34 -25.53 4.51
C LEU A 152 24.27 -26.75 4.49
N LYS A 153 25.60 -26.55 4.36
CA LYS A 153 26.59 -27.64 4.43
C LYS A 153 26.89 -28.06 5.88
N SER A 154 26.89 -27.12 6.81
CA SER A 154 27.20 -27.39 8.23
C SER A 154 26.02 -27.93 9.03
N ARG A 155 24.80 -27.86 8.49
CA ARG A 155 23.55 -28.21 9.19
C ARG A 155 23.48 -29.70 9.53
N LYS A 156 23.23 -30.02 10.81
CA LYS A 156 23.22 -31.40 11.33
C LYS A 156 21.84 -31.83 11.80
N ILE A 157 21.12 -30.95 12.49
CA ILE A 157 19.75 -31.20 12.97
C ILE A 157 18.77 -30.73 11.89
N LYS A 158 17.91 -31.65 11.43
CA LYS A 158 16.94 -31.36 10.37
C LYS A 158 15.52 -31.45 10.91
N LEU A 159 14.73 -30.40 10.68
CA LEU A 159 13.32 -30.38 11.02
C LEU A 159 12.53 -31.28 10.05
N SER A 160 12.25 -32.50 10.50
CA SER A 160 11.46 -33.48 9.75
C SER A 160 9.96 -33.20 9.83
N ALA A 161 9.23 -33.59 8.78
CA ALA A 161 7.77 -33.48 8.65
C ALA A 161 6.95 -33.88 9.88
N GLY A 162 7.40 -34.89 10.64
CA GLY A 162 6.69 -35.39 11.83
C GLY A 162 6.79 -34.48 13.07
N MET A 163 7.80 -33.61 13.14
CA MET A 163 7.98 -32.65 14.25
C MET A 163 7.37 -31.29 13.96
N PHE A 164 6.98 -31.06 12.70
CA PHE A 164 6.46 -29.79 12.24
C PHE A 164 4.96 -29.68 12.48
N ASN A 165 4.58 -28.74 13.35
CA ASN A 165 3.19 -28.46 13.66
C ASN A 165 2.91 -26.98 13.51
N PHE A 166 1.94 -26.63 12.65
CA PHE A 166 1.39 -25.28 12.63
C PHE A 166 0.39 -25.15 13.78
N GLN A 167 0.71 -24.31 14.75
CA GLN A 167 -0.32 -23.80 15.66
C GLN A 167 -1.29 -22.94 14.84
N SER A 168 -2.59 -23.05 15.09
CA SER A 168 -3.61 -22.27 14.38
C SER A 168 -3.42 -20.79 14.74
N PHE A 169 -2.83 -20.02 13.84
CA PHE A 169 -2.82 -18.57 13.96
C PHE A 169 -4.15 -18.03 13.49
N ASP A 170 -4.70 -17.08 14.25
CA ASP A 170 -5.95 -16.38 13.99
C ASP A 170 -5.74 -15.31 12.89
N SER A 171 -5.05 -15.67 11.82
CA SER A 171 -4.81 -14.76 10.71
C SER A 171 -6.09 -14.70 9.87
N GLU A 172 -6.54 -13.49 9.55
CA GLU A 172 -7.69 -13.26 8.64
C GLU A 172 -7.46 -13.89 7.26
N TYR A 173 -6.21 -14.20 6.90
CA TYR A 173 -5.76 -14.47 5.53
C TYR A 173 -5.17 -15.89 5.28
N GLY A 174 -5.36 -16.85 6.20
CA GLY A 174 -4.78 -18.20 6.08
C GLY A 174 -3.27 -18.26 6.36
N ILE A 175 -2.64 -19.41 6.12
CA ILE A 175 -1.21 -19.63 6.43
C ILE A 175 -0.32 -18.86 5.44
N THR A 176 0.33 -17.82 5.94
CA THR A 176 1.24 -16.94 5.19
C THR A 176 2.70 -17.35 5.34
N LEU A 177 3.55 -16.73 4.53
CA LEU A 177 5.00 -16.92 4.58
C LEU A 177 5.60 -16.44 5.92
N ALA A 178 4.99 -15.42 6.53
CA ALA A 178 5.39 -14.93 7.86
C ALA A 178 5.09 -15.97 8.94
N ASP A 179 3.91 -16.59 8.91
CA ASP A 179 3.55 -17.67 9.85
C ASP A 179 4.50 -18.86 9.72
N LEU A 180 4.89 -19.21 8.48
CA LEU A 180 5.87 -20.27 8.23
C LEU A 180 7.26 -19.89 8.78
N ALA A 181 7.70 -18.64 8.61
CA ALA A 181 8.96 -18.18 9.17
C ALA A 181 8.97 -18.21 10.71
N GLU A 182 7.85 -17.83 11.35
CA GLU A 182 7.69 -17.90 12.81
C GLU A 182 7.78 -19.33 13.34
N VAL A 183 7.05 -20.26 12.70
CA VAL A 183 7.06 -21.67 13.10
C VAL A 183 8.46 -22.27 12.93
N LEU A 184 9.16 -21.93 11.84
CA LEU A 184 10.54 -22.38 11.62
C LEU A 184 11.49 -21.85 12.70
N LEU A 185 11.39 -20.58 13.07
CA LEU A 185 12.26 -20.02 14.11
C LEU A 185 12.02 -20.66 15.48
N LYS A 186 10.77 -20.99 15.82
CA LYS A 186 10.43 -21.64 17.10
C LYS A 186 10.80 -23.12 17.16
N GLN A 187 10.72 -23.84 16.04
CA GLN A 187 10.90 -25.30 16.00
C GLN A 187 12.29 -25.73 15.54
N ASP A 188 13.01 -24.91 14.77
CA ASP A 188 14.37 -25.20 14.29
C ASP A 188 15.41 -24.36 15.02
N LYS A 189 16.02 -24.97 16.05
CA LYS A 189 17.04 -24.32 16.87
C LYS A 189 18.32 -23.98 16.10
N GLU A 190 18.78 -24.85 15.17
CA GLU A 190 20.00 -24.56 14.39
C GLU A 190 19.78 -23.37 13.45
N PHE A 191 18.57 -23.25 12.88
CA PHE A 191 18.21 -22.09 12.06
C PHE A 191 18.13 -20.81 12.89
N ALA A 192 17.54 -20.86 14.09
CA ALA A 192 17.51 -19.72 15.00
C ALA A 192 18.94 -19.30 15.41
N ASP A 193 19.78 -20.24 15.83
CA ASP A 193 21.18 -20.00 16.21
C ASP A 193 21.99 -19.38 15.06
N PHE A 194 21.74 -19.79 13.82
CA PHE A 194 22.34 -19.20 12.62
C PHE A 194 21.95 -17.73 12.42
N LEU A 195 20.67 -17.39 12.58
CA LEU A 195 20.21 -16.00 12.48
C LEU A 195 20.80 -15.14 13.61
N PHE A 196 20.83 -15.66 14.84
CA PHE A 196 21.42 -14.95 15.97
C PHE A 196 22.93 -14.72 15.80
N ALA A 197 23.67 -15.66 15.19
CA ALA A 197 25.08 -15.48 14.87
C ALA A 197 25.34 -14.31 13.91
N GLN A 198 24.35 -13.96 13.08
CA GLN A 198 24.39 -12.81 12.18
C GLN A 198 23.81 -11.52 12.80
N SER A 199 23.57 -11.51 14.12
CA SER A 199 22.95 -10.39 14.84
C SER A 199 21.51 -10.06 14.40
N ILE A 200 20.79 -11.03 13.84
CA ILE A 200 19.40 -10.87 13.41
C ILE A 200 18.48 -11.37 14.53
N GLN A 201 17.51 -10.56 14.92
CA GLN A 201 16.52 -10.92 15.94
C GLN A 201 15.27 -11.56 15.32
N GLU A 202 14.47 -12.24 16.14
CA GLU A 202 13.18 -12.83 15.73
C GLU A 202 12.26 -11.80 15.07
N LYS A 203 12.17 -10.60 15.67
CA LYS A 203 11.39 -9.48 15.13
C LYS A 203 11.82 -9.07 13.72
N ASP A 204 13.10 -9.19 13.38
CA ASP A 204 13.65 -8.75 12.09
C ASP A 204 13.24 -9.73 11.00
N LEU A 205 13.29 -11.03 11.29
CA LEU A 205 12.83 -12.08 10.38
C LEU A 205 11.33 -11.96 10.11
N LEU A 206 10.53 -11.80 11.16
CA LEU A 206 9.07 -11.67 11.03
C LEU A 206 8.71 -10.40 10.26
N GLY A 207 9.35 -9.28 10.57
CA GLY A 207 9.17 -8.02 9.87
C GLY A 207 9.52 -8.10 8.38
N ALA A 208 10.67 -8.69 8.04
CA ALA A 208 11.07 -8.91 6.65
C ALA A 208 10.12 -9.87 5.90
N ALA A 209 9.64 -10.92 6.58
CA ALA A 209 8.67 -11.85 6.00
C ALA A 209 7.32 -11.17 5.75
N LEU A 210 6.82 -10.39 6.70
CA LEU A 210 5.59 -9.60 6.56
C LEU A 210 5.71 -8.56 5.44
N TRP A 211 6.85 -7.88 5.33
CA TRP A 211 7.12 -6.95 4.24
C TRP A 211 7.02 -7.64 2.87
N LEU A 212 7.64 -8.81 2.72
CA LEU A 212 7.56 -9.57 1.46
C LEU A 212 6.14 -10.04 1.17
N VAL A 213 5.38 -10.47 2.19
CA VAL A 213 3.96 -10.84 2.02
C VAL A 213 3.14 -9.64 1.55
N ARG A 214 3.36 -8.45 2.12
CA ARG A 214 2.73 -7.20 1.67
C ARG A 214 3.08 -6.89 0.22
N GLU A 215 4.37 -6.96 -0.14
CA GLU A 215 4.85 -6.67 -1.50
C GLU A 215 4.27 -7.65 -2.53
N ALA A 216 4.27 -8.95 -2.22
CA ALA A 216 3.75 -9.99 -3.08
C ALA A 216 2.25 -9.79 -3.32
N ARG A 217 1.46 -9.58 -2.26
CA ARG A 217 0.01 -9.27 -2.37
C ARG A 217 -0.25 -8.01 -3.19
N ALA A 218 0.49 -6.93 -2.95
CA ALA A 218 0.34 -5.69 -3.69
C ALA A 218 0.64 -5.87 -5.18
N THR A 219 1.60 -6.72 -5.52
CA THR A 219 1.95 -7.06 -6.91
C THR A 219 0.85 -7.89 -7.55
N ARG A 220 0.37 -8.94 -6.90
CA ARG A 220 -0.74 -9.76 -7.42
C ARG A 220 -2.01 -8.95 -7.68
N ARG A 221 -2.33 -8.01 -6.78
CA ARG A 221 -3.50 -7.13 -6.96
C ARG A 221 -3.36 -6.24 -8.20
N ARG A 222 -2.15 -5.79 -8.53
CA ARG A 222 -1.90 -5.02 -9.77
C ARG A 222 -2.02 -5.90 -11.01
N GLU A 223 -1.50 -7.12 -10.94
CA GLU A 223 -1.57 -8.10 -12.04
C GLU A 223 -3.03 -8.48 -12.34
N ARG A 224 -3.88 -8.62 -11.30
CA ARG A 224 -5.31 -8.97 -11.43
C ARG A 224 -6.21 -7.76 -11.79
N TRP A 225 -5.85 -7.03 -12.84
CA TRP A 225 -6.60 -5.85 -13.31
C TRP A 225 -8.05 -6.17 -13.75
N TRP A 226 -8.35 -7.41 -14.13
CA TRP A 226 -9.68 -7.88 -14.52
C TRP A 226 -10.56 -8.34 -13.34
N SER A 227 -10.10 -8.17 -12.10
CA SER A 227 -10.93 -8.47 -10.93
C SER A 227 -12.21 -7.63 -10.94
N ARG A 228 -13.31 -8.16 -10.41
CA ARG A 228 -14.57 -7.41 -10.27
C ARG A 228 -14.32 -6.10 -9.51
N ASP A 229 -13.47 -6.15 -8.48
CA ASP A 229 -13.04 -4.99 -7.71
C ASP A 229 -12.38 -3.96 -8.62
N ALA A 230 -11.44 -4.36 -9.48
CA ALA A 230 -10.73 -3.45 -10.40
C ALA A 230 -11.57 -2.97 -11.59
N LEU A 231 -12.54 -3.75 -12.06
CA LEU A 231 -13.41 -3.37 -13.19
C LEU A 231 -14.62 -2.56 -12.75
N GLY A 232 -15.19 -2.84 -11.56
CA GLY A 232 -16.25 -2.01 -10.97
C GLY A 232 -15.78 -0.60 -10.63
N ARG A 233 -14.46 -0.43 -10.50
CA ARG A 233 -13.75 0.84 -10.27
C ARG A 233 -13.63 1.75 -11.48
N THR A 234 -13.73 1.20 -12.69
CA THR A 234 -13.63 2.00 -13.90
C THR A 234 -14.89 2.85 -14.02
N PRO A 235 -14.80 4.20 -13.93
CA PRO A 235 -15.99 5.04 -13.99
C PRO A 235 -16.68 4.84 -15.34
N GLY A 236 -18.00 4.69 -15.31
CA GLY A 236 -18.81 4.62 -16.52
C GLY A 236 -18.68 5.91 -17.32
N ILE A 237 -18.74 5.80 -18.65
CA ILE A 237 -18.72 6.96 -19.55
C ILE A 237 -19.92 7.86 -19.21
N GLY A 238 -19.65 9.12 -18.85
CA GLY A 238 -20.69 10.12 -18.58
C GLY A 238 -21.26 10.13 -17.15
N LYS A 239 -20.65 9.43 -16.17
CA LYS A 239 -21.06 9.50 -14.75
C LYS A 239 -21.07 10.95 -14.22
N ASP A 240 -20.12 11.77 -14.67
CA ASP A 240 -20.00 13.18 -14.26
C ASP A 240 -21.13 14.07 -14.79
N LEU A 241 -21.81 13.67 -15.88
CA LEU A 241 -22.91 14.43 -16.47
C LEU A 241 -24.23 14.29 -15.67
N ALA A 242 -24.29 13.36 -14.71
CA ALA A 242 -25.49 13.10 -13.91
C ALA A 242 -25.64 14.07 -12.71
N TYR A 243 -24.61 14.85 -12.39
CA TYR A 243 -24.58 15.69 -11.18
C TYR A 243 -24.61 17.19 -11.51
N GLY A 244 -25.08 17.99 -10.55
CA GLY A 244 -25.09 19.46 -10.64
C GLY A 244 -23.71 20.06 -10.45
N GLY A 245 -23.43 21.21 -11.09
CA GLY A 245 -22.20 21.97 -10.88
C GLY A 245 -22.27 22.89 -9.66
N ALA A 246 -21.17 23.00 -8.91
CA ALA A 246 -21.01 23.92 -7.78
C ALA A 246 -20.06 25.08 -8.15
N TYR A 247 -20.56 26.02 -8.97
CA TYR A 247 -19.74 27.09 -9.57
C TYR A 247 -19.10 28.05 -8.56
N THR A 248 -19.79 28.36 -7.46
CA THR A 248 -19.25 29.26 -6.41
C THR A 248 -18.16 28.54 -5.62
N LEU A 249 -18.33 27.24 -5.35
CA LEU A 249 -17.30 26.43 -4.68
C LEU A 249 -16.04 26.30 -5.54
N GLU A 250 -16.17 26.07 -6.85
CA GLU A 250 -15.02 25.97 -7.77
C GLU A 250 -14.16 27.25 -7.84
N LYS A 251 -14.71 28.41 -7.47
CA LYS A 251 -13.94 29.66 -7.37
C LYS A 251 -13.00 29.69 -6.16
N TYR A 252 -13.41 29.08 -5.04
CA TYR A 252 -12.72 29.15 -3.75
C TYR A 252 -12.15 27.81 -3.29
N ALA A 253 -12.35 26.73 -4.05
CA ALA A 253 -11.88 25.41 -3.70
C ALA A 253 -11.12 24.77 -4.85
N LYS A 254 -10.18 23.91 -4.50
CA LYS A 254 -9.38 23.14 -5.44
C LYS A 254 -9.88 21.70 -5.47
N ASP A 255 -10.12 21.19 -6.67
CA ASP A 255 -10.42 19.77 -6.86
C ASP A 255 -9.18 18.93 -6.55
N LEU A 256 -9.34 17.93 -5.68
CA LEU A 256 -8.29 16.96 -5.36
C LEU A 256 -8.22 15.84 -6.40
N ILE A 257 -9.28 15.68 -7.21
CA ILE A 257 -9.38 14.74 -8.33
C ILE A 257 -8.75 15.40 -9.56
N GLY A 258 -7.45 15.22 -9.74
CA GLY A 258 -6.72 15.72 -10.91
C GLY A 258 -5.51 16.58 -10.59
N ALA A 259 -5.29 16.96 -9.33
CA ALA A 259 -4.01 17.50 -8.92
C ALA A 259 -2.93 16.40 -9.03
N PRO A 260 -1.81 16.61 -9.75
CA PRO A 260 -0.67 15.70 -9.75
C PRO A 260 0.09 15.70 -8.40
N ALA A 261 -0.57 16.13 -7.31
CA ALA A 261 0.05 16.48 -6.05
C ALA A 261 0.47 15.28 -5.20
N GLY A 262 0.04 14.07 -5.56
CA GLY A 262 0.43 12.87 -4.86
C GLY A 262 1.34 12.01 -5.72
N GLY A 263 2.58 11.82 -5.29
CA GLY A 263 3.35 10.68 -5.75
C GLY A 263 2.61 9.35 -5.51
N GLU A 264 3.27 8.23 -5.73
CA GLU A 264 2.75 6.99 -5.17
C GLU A 264 2.71 7.14 -3.64
N PHE A 265 1.54 7.24 -3.02
CA PHE A 265 1.43 7.20 -1.56
C PHE A 265 1.69 5.79 -1.04
N SER A 266 2.23 5.67 0.17
CA SER A 266 2.30 4.40 0.87
C SER A 266 0.89 3.79 1.02
N LYS A 267 0.79 2.48 0.79
CA LYS A 267 -0.47 1.74 0.97
C LYS A 267 -0.68 1.39 2.44
N THR A 268 0.38 1.23 3.20
CA THR A 268 0.33 0.77 4.58
C THR A 268 0.20 1.90 5.60
N TYR A 269 0.86 3.04 5.37
CA TYR A 269 0.78 4.20 6.26
C TYR A 269 -0.68 4.61 6.48
N LEU A 270 -1.12 4.92 7.70
CA LEU A 270 -2.46 5.46 8.04
C LEU A 270 -3.68 4.76 7.41
N HIS A 271 -3.59 3.46 7.10
CA HIS A 271 -4.67 2.75 6.40
C HIS A 271 -5.94 2.62 7.27
N LYS A 272 -5.77 2.30 8.55
CA LYS A 272 -6.87 2.16 9.52
C LYS A 272 -7.62 3.48 9.69
N GLU A 273 -6.90 4.59 9.75
CA GLU A 273 -7.49 5.92 9.87
C GLU A 273 -8.31 6.29 8.62
N ILE A 274 -7.83 5.94 7.42
CA ILE A 274 -8.61 6.12 6.18
C ILE A 274 -9.89 5.30 6.22
N GLU A 275 -9.83 4.02 6.59
CA GLU A 275 -11.03 3.16 6.66
C GLU A 275 -12.07 3.71 7.64
N VAL A 276 -11.63 4.28 8.75
CA VAL A 276 -12.51 4.95 9.72
C VAL A 276 -13.16 6.19 9.10
N VAL A 277 -12.38 7.06 8.44
CA VAL A 277 -12.93 8.25 7.74
C VAL A 277 -13.93 7.82 6.67
N GLU A 278 -13.59 6.80 5.88
CA GLU A 278 -14.44 6.23 4.84
C GLU A 278 -15.77 5.69 5.39
N THR A 279 -15.71 5.01 6.54
CA THR A 279 -16.87 4.48 7.26
C THR A 279 -17.75 5.62 7.78
N ILE A 280 -17.16 6.69 8.31
CA ILE A 280 -17.88 7.88 8.78
C ILE A 280 -18.61 8.55 7.62
N LEU A 281 -17.93 8.78 6.50
CA LEU A 281 -18.52 9.42 5.32
C LEU A 281 -19.61 8.57 4.66
N SER A 282 -19.60 7.25 4.88
CA SER A 282 -20.59 6.33 4.32
C SER A 282 -21.92 6.29 5.06
N ARG A 283 -22.05 7.05 6.16
CA ARG A 283 -23.29 7.11 6.93
C ARG A 283 -24.35 7.93 6.19
N ALA A 284 -25.61 7.61 6.47
CA ALA A 284 -26.76 8.30 5.86
C ALA A 284 -27.01 9.72 6.42
N LYS A 285 -26.53 10.02 7.64
CA LYS A 285 -26.67 11.33 8.32
C LYS A 285 -25.42 11.61 9.13
N GLU A 286 -25.13 12.88 9.36
CA GLU A 286 -23.97 13.36 10.14
C GLU A 286 -22.66 12.72 9.65
N ALA A 287 -22.52 12.66 8.31
CA ALA A 287 -21.36 12.11 7.63
C ALA A 287 -20.20 13.12 7.62
N ASN A 288 -19.79 13.57 8.80
CA ASN A 288 -18.72 14.54 8.99
C ASN A 288 -17.57 13.94 9.79
N ALA A 289 -16.37 13.93 9.20
CA ALA A 289 -15.16 13.43 9.84
C ALA A 289 -14.27 14.61 10.30
N LEU A 290 -13.79 14.57 11.54
CA LEU A 290 -12.79 15.50 12.05
C LEU A 290 -11.48 14.77 12.27
N VAL A 291 -10.53 15.02 11.38
CA VAL A 291 -9.19 14.45 11.41
C VAL A 291 -8.31 15.33 12.30
N VAL A 292 -7.90 14.79 13.45
CA VAL A 292 -7.06 15.52 14.42
C VAL A 292 -5.60 15.05 14.30
N GLY A 293 -4.73 15.96 13.85
CA GLY A 293 -3.31 15.70 13.62
C GLY A 293 -2.55 16.96 13.22
N GLU A 294 -1.24 16.85 12.98
CA GLU A 294 -0.41 17.98 12.57
C GLU A 294 -0.86 18.56 11.22
N LEU A 295 -0.95 19.89 11.14
CA LEU A 295 -1.37 20.60 9.93
C LEU A 295 -0.30 20.46 8.84
N GLY A 296 -0.73 20.11 7.62
CA GLY A 296 0.17 19.91 6.48
C GLY A 296 0.92 18.57 6.44
N GLY A 297 0.85 17.76 7.50
CA GLY A 297 1.44 16.42 7.58
C GLY A 297 0.43 15.31 7.28
N GLY A 298 0.49 14.22 8.05
CA GLY A 298 -0.31 12.99 7.82
C GLY A 298 -1.83 13.18 7.72
N ALA A 299 -2.39 14.28 8.23
CA ALA A 299 -3.82 14.61 8.06
C ALA A 299 -4.19 14.92 6.62
N LEU A 300 -3.34 15.67 5.91
CA LEU A 300 -3.54 15.99 4.51
C LEU A 300 -3.30 14.74 3.63
N ASP A 301 -2.36 13.88 4.02
CA ASP A 301 -2.12 12.61 3.34
C ASP A 301 -3.35 11.69 3.36
N ILE A 302 -4.07 11.59 4.48
CA ILE A 302 -5.33 10.84 4.58
C ILE A 302 -6.31 11.35 3.52
N ILE A 303 -6.47 12.67 3.40
CA ILE A 303 -7.39 13.30 2.46
C ILE A 303 -6.97 13.02 1.01
N TYR A 304 -5.70 13.20 0.66
CA TYR A 304 -5.22 12.93 -0.70
C TYR A 304 -5.33 11.45 -1.07
N ARG A 305 -5.05 10.55 -0.12
CA ARG A 305 -5.19 9.11 -0.33
C ARG A 305 -6.63 8.69 -0.46
N LEU A 306 -7.53 9.29 0.32
CA LEU A 306 -8.97 9.07 0.16
C LEU A 306 -9.47 9.61 -1.19
N ALA A 307 -9.04 10.80 -1.61
CA ALA A 307 -9.39 11.35 -2.93
C ALA A 307 -8.89 10.44 -4.07
N LYS A 308 -7.67 9.93 -3.94
CA LYS A 308 -7.12 8.93 -4.87
C LYS A 308 -7.91 7.63 -4.83
N ALA A 309 -8.32 7.16 -3.66
CA ALA A 309 -9.12 5.95 -3.50
C ALA A 309 -10.50 6.10 -4.15
N ILE A 310 -11.16 7.24 -3.99
CA ILE A 310 -12.44 7.55 -4.63
C ILE A 310 -12.28 7.63 -6.16
N ASN A 311 -11.22 8.28 -6.65
CA ASN A 311 -10.96 8.37 -8.09
C ASN A 311 -10.60 7.01 -8.72
N LEU A 312 -9.88 6.17 -7.99
CA LEU A 312 -9.58 4.80 -8.40
C LEU A 312 -10.76 3.84 -8.12
N GLY A 313 -11.88 4.33 -7.57
CA GLY A 313 -13.04 3.58 -7.10
C GLY A 313 -12.76 2.52 -6.03
N THR A 314 -11.61 2.57 -5.37
CA THR A 314 -11.27 1.64 -4.29
C THR A 314 -12.00 1.97 -2.98
N ALA A 315 -12.75 3.07 -2.95
CA ALA A 315 -13.53 3.51 -1.81
C ALA A 315 -14.91 2.82 -1.73
N LEU A 316 -15.62 3.02 -0.62
CA LEU A 316 -16.95 2.48 -0.36
C LEU A 316 -17.96 3.01 -1.40
N PRO A 317 -18.93 2.18 -1.86
CA PRO A 317 -19.86 2.54 -2.93
C PRO A 317 -20.64 3.83 -2.71
N THR A 318 -20.87 4.18 -1.45
CA THR A 318 -21.56 5.39 -0.98
C THR A 318 -20.81 6.69 -1.29
N ILE A 319 -19.48 6.64 -1.32
CA ILE A 319 -18.62 7.80 -1.59
C ILE A 319 -17.87 7.69 -2.92
N ASP A 320 -18.02 6.56 -3.61
CA ASP A 320 -17.39 6.29 -4.89
C ASP A 320 -17.87 7.26 -6.00
N GLY A 321 -16.91 7.81 -6.75
CA GLY A 321 -17.15 8.82 -7.78
C GLY A 321 -17.59 10.19 -7.28
N LYS A 322 -17.52 10.47 -5.97
CA LYS A 322 -17.71 11.83 -5.43
C LYS A 322 -16.46 12.69 -5.65
N ARG A 323 -16.65 14.00 -5.77
CA ARG A 323 -15.61 15.02 -5.90
C ARG A 323 -15.15 15.52 -4.54
N MET A 324 -13.88 15.33 -4.20
CA MET A 324 -13.30 15.93 -2.99
C MET A 324 -12.74 17.31 -3.31
N MET A 325 -13.29 18.35 -2.69
CA MET A 325 -12.91 19.74 -2.93
C MET A 325 -12.30 20.38 -1.68
N LEU A 326 -11.04 20.79 -1.77
CA LEU A 326 -10.32 21.46 -0.68
C LEU A 326 -10.59 22.96 -0.73
N LEU A 327 -11.25 23.47 0.30
CA LEU A 327 -11.57 24.89 0.46
C LEU A 327 -10.30 25.70 0.75
N ASP A 328 -10.03 26.71 -0.09
CA ASP A 328 -9.05 27.75 0.18
C ASP A 328 -9.70 28.84 1.04
N GLN A 329 -9.58 28.65 2.35
CA GLN A 329 -10.15 29.55 3.35
C GLN A 329 -9.55 30.95 3.26
N ASN A 330 -8.25 31.05 2.96
CA ASN A 330 -7.53 32.32 2.87
C ASN A 330 -8.04 33.13 1.68
N HIS A 331 -8.24 32.48 0.54
CA HIS A 331 -8.79 33.13 -0.65
C HIS A 331 -10.22 33.61 -0.42
N LEU A 332 -11.06 32.82 0.25
CA LEU A 332 -12.44 33.21 0.57
C LEU A 332 -12.49 34.43 1.50
N VAL A 333 -11.72 34.41 2.60
CA VAL A 333 -11.65 35.51 3.57
C VAL A 333 -11.08 36.77 2.91
N ALA A 334 -10.05 36.64 2.07
CA ALA A 334 -9.48 37.77 1.34
C ALA A 334 -10.44 38.37 0.30
N ALA A 335 -11.30 37.55 -0.31
CA ALA A 335 -12.28 38.01 -1.30
C ALA A 335 -13.50 38.71 -0.67
N THR A 336 -13.70 38.58 0.64
CA THR A 336 -14.89 39.07 1.35
C THR A 336 -14.49 40.04 2.46
N ALA A 337 -14.47 41.33 2.13
CA ALA A 337 -14.06 42.39 3.06
C ALA A 337 -15.05 42.64 4.21
N ASP A 338 -16.35 42.40 3.96
CA ASP A 338 -17.43 42.67 4.92
C ASP A 338 -18.08 41.38 5.42
N LYS A 339 -18.50 41.38 6.69
CA LYS A 339 -19.26 40.28 7.32
C LYS A 339 -20.44 39.80 6.46
N ALA A 340 -21.30 40.72 6.03
CA ALA A 340 -22.52 40.36 5.31
C ALA A 340 -22.22 39.66 3.98
N THR A 341 -21.15 40.10 3.30
CA THR A 341 -20.69 39.52 2.03
C THR A 341 -20.09 38.13 2.25
N PHE A 342 -19.30 37.96 3.30
CA PHE A 342 -18.76 36.65 3.71
C PHE A 342 -19.87 35.64 4.01
N GLU A 343 -20.85 36.01 4.84
CA GLU A 343 -21.96 35.13 5.22
C GLU A 343 -22.80 34.74 4.01
N THR A 344 -23.10 35.70 3.12
CA THR A 344 -23.88 35.44 1.91
C THR A 344 -23.15 34.47 0.97
N GLU A 345 -21.84 34.64 0.77
CA GLU A 345 -21.06 33.75 -0.10
C GLU A 345 -20.89 32.35 0.50
N ILE A 346 -20.67 32.22 1.81
CA ILE A 346 -20.62 30.90 2.47
C ILE A 346 -21.95 30.17 2.38
N ILE A 347 -23.06 30.84 2.69
CA ILE A 347 -24.40 30.24 2.59
C ILE A 347 -24.67 29.79 1.15
N LYS A 348 -24.31 30.62 0.17
CA LYS A 348 -24.45 30.29 -1.25
C LYS A 348 -23.62 29.06 -1.64
N MET A 349 -22.35 29.03 -1.23
CA MET A 349 -21.44 27.90 -1.47
C MET A 349 -21.98 26.60 -0.84
N LEU A 350 -22.39 26.62 0.43
CA LEU A 350 -22.91 25.44 1.12
C LEU A 350 -24.22 24.94 0.48
N ASN A 351 -25.10 25.86 0.07
CA ASN A 351 -26.32 25.51 -0.66
C ASN A 351 -26.05 24.88 -2.03
N GLU A 352 -25.09 25.40 -2.80
CA GLU A 352 -24.68 24.81 -4.08
C GLU A 352 -24.06 23.42 -3.89
N THR A 353 -23.22 23.27 -2.87
CA THR A 353 -22.56 22.00 -2.54
C THR A 353 -23.57 20.92 -2.15
N ALA A 354 -24.52 21.26 -1.27
CA ALA A 354 -25.60 20.35 -0.88
C ALA A 354 -26.49 19.96 -2.06
N LYS A 355 -26.76 20.88 -3.00
CA LYS A 355 -27.55 20.59 -4.21
C LYS A 355 -26.80 19.74 -5.24
N ALA A 356 -25.47 19.85 -5.31
CA ALA A 356 -24.66 19.06 -6.23
C ALA A 356 -24.71 17.57 -5.85
N GLY A 357 -24.74 17.24 -4.56
CA GLY A 357 -24.93 15.88 -4.02
C GLY A 357 -23.75 14.91 -4.24
N ASN A 358 -22.78 15.28 -5.07
CA ASN A 358 -21.57 14.52 -5.36
C ASN A 358 -20.30 15.16 -4.83
N VAL A 359 -20.38 16.13 -3.92
CA VAL A 359 -19.20 16.84 -3.39
C VAL A 359 -18.95 16.48 -1.93
N ILE A 360 -17.70 16.17 -1.61
CA ILE A 360 -17.16 16.09 -0.26
C ILE A 360 -16.34 17.35 -0.02
N LEU A 361 -16.81 18.20 0.89
CA LEU A 361 -16.15 19.45 1.24
C LEU A 361 -15.00 19.17 2.22
N VAL A 362 -13.79 19.61 1.88
CA VAL A 362 -12.61 19.44 2.73
C VAL A 362 -12.17 20.80 3.25
N ILE A 363 -12.02 20.90 4.57
CA ILE A 363 -11.58 22.11 5.28
C ILE A 363 -10.21 21.81 5.89
N GLY A 364 -9.15 22.41 5.33
CA GLY A 364 -7.75 22.10 5.66
C GLY A 364 -7.28 22.58 7.04
N ASP A 365 -7.95 23.57 7.62
CA ASP A 365 -7.72 24.05 8.99
C ASP A 365 -9.03 24.61 9.55
N LEU A 366 -9.87 23.77 10.16
CA LEU A 366 -11.15 24.22 10.70
C LEU A 366 -10.98 25.23 11.86
N PRO A 367 -10.07 25.02 12.84
CA PRO A 367 -9.78 26.01 13.87
C PRO A 367 -9.40 27.39 13.30
N GLY A 368 -8.42 27.45 12.40
CA GLY A 368 -7.97 28.71 11.79
C GLY A 368 -9.06 29.40 10.96
N PHE A 369 -9.93 28.62 10.31
CA PHE A 369 -11.08 29.17 9.59
C PHE A 369 -12.08 29.86 10.52
N ILE A 370 -12.38 29.24 11.67
CA ILE A 370 -13.31 29.80 12.67
C ILE A 370 -12.73 31.10 13.25
N GLU A 371 -11.44 31.14 13.57
CA GLU A 371 -10.79 32.36 14.09
C GLU A 371 -10.80 33.50 13.07
N SER A 372 -10.52 33.18 11.81
CA SER A 372 -10.55 34.15 10.71
C SER A 372 -11.96 34.73 10.51
N ALA A 373 -12.98 33.87 10.55
CA ALA A 373 -14.38 34.29 10.47
C ALA A 373 -14.83 35.11 11.68
N ALA A 374 -14.39 34.74 12.89
CA ALA A 374 -14.66 35.49 14.12
C ALA A 374 -14.05 36.91 14.07
N THR A 375 -12.88 37.06 13.44
CA THR A 375 -12.24 38.36 13.22
C THR A 375 -13.06 39.27 12.30
N LEU A 376 -13.75 38.69 11.31
CA LEU A 376 -14.74 39.38 10.48
C LEU A 376 -16.09 39.63 11.20
N GLY A 377 -16.25 39.14 12.43
CA GLY A 377 -17.47 39.26 13.23
C GLY A 377 -18.58 38.28 12.83
N SER A 378 -18.27 37.24 12.06
CA SER A 378 -19.20 36.18 11.67
C SER A 378 -19.07 34.96 12.58
N ASP A 379 -20.21 34.38 12.96
CA ASP A 379 -20.27 33.15 13.75
C ASP A 379 -20.42 31.93 12.83
N LEU A 380 -19.30 31.53 12.24
CA LEU A 380 -19.24 30.43 11.28
C LEU A 380 -19.79 29.09 11.83
N PRO A 381 -19.47 28.65 13.07
CA PRO A 381 -20.05 27.43 13.64
C PRO A 381 -21.58 27.39 13.59
N SER A 382 -22.24 28.51 13.91
CA SER A 382 -23.71 28.61 13.88
C SER A 382 -24.26 28.57 12.45
N LEU A 383 -23.56 29.15 11.48
CA LEU A 383 -23.94 29.06 10.06
C LEU A 383 -23.81 27.64 9.51
N MET A 384 -22.80 26.89 9.97
CA MET A 384 -22.52 25.55 9.50
C MET A 384 -23.41 24.47 10.14
N ASP A 385 -23.94 24.66 11.36
CA ASP A 385 -24.68 23.61 12.08
C ASP A 385 -25.86 23.04 11.29
N ALA A 386 -26.63 23.90 10.60
CA ALA A 386 -27.75 23.48 9.76
C ALA A 386 -27.31 22.57 8.59
N TYR A 387 -26.14 22.85 8.02
CA TYR A 387 -25.59 22.08 6.90
C TYR A 387 -24.90 20.80 7.35
N LEU A 388 -24.19 20.82 8.48
CA LEU A 388 -23.53 19.65 9.05
C LEU A 388 -24.54 18.62 9.58
N ALA A 389 -25.74 19.06 9.98
CA ALA A 389 -26.85 18.18 10.35
C ALA A 389 -27.58 17.57 9.13
N SER A 390 -27.40 18.15 7.93
CA SER A 390 -28.05 17.69 6.71
C SER A 390 -27.40 16.40 6.18
N PRO A 391 -28.18 15.46 5.61
CA PRO A 391 -27.63 14.30 4.91
C PRO A 391 -26.97 14.67 3.57
N ASP A 392 -27.27 15.85 3.02
CA ASP A 392 -26.88 16.25 1.66
C ASP A 392 -25.46 16.79 1.57
N LEU A 393 -24.81 17.06 2.71
CA LEU A 393 -23.44 17.58 2.76
C LEU A 393 -22.53 16.62 3.54
N GLN A 394 -21.39 16.29 2.94
CA GLN A 394 -20.32 15.54 3.58
C GLN A 394 -19.12 16.45 3.79
N VAL A 395 -18.61 16.51 5.02
CA VAL A 395 -17.50 17.39 5.38
C VAL A 395 -16.35 16.61 6.01
N ILE A 396 -15.14 16.86 5.54
CA ILE A 396 -13.91 16.44 6.21
C ILE A 396 -13.22 17.70 6.71
N ALA A 397 -13.00 17.79 8.02
CA ALA A 397 -12.26 18.88 8.64
C ALA A 397 -10.94 18.38 9.21
N ILE A 398 -9.89 19.18 9.09
CA ILE A 398 -8.61 18.95 9.77
C ILE A 398 -8.49 19.94 10.94
N ALA A 399 -7.97 19.45 12.07
CA ALA A 399 -7.59 20.30 13.20
C ALA A 399 -6.26 19.85 13.81
N SER A 400 -5.43 20.82 14.21
CA SER A 400 -4.30 20.54 15.09
C SER A 400 -4.81 20.06 16.47
N PRO A 401 -4.04 19.25 17.23
CA PRO A 401 -4.42 18.87 18.58
C PRO A 401 -4.70 20.08 19.48
N ASP A 402 -3.88 21.12 19.39
CA ASP A 402 -4.05 22.37 20.14
C ASP A 402 -5.31 23.13 19.71
N GLY A 403 -5.55 23.24 18.41
CA GLY A 403 -6.74 23.91 17.85
C GLY A 403 -8.03 23.17 18.19
N PHE A 404 -7.98 21.83 18.22
CA PHE A 404 -9.08 21.00 18.67
C PHE A 404 -9.49 21.34 20.11
N HIS A 405 -8.53 21.35 21.04
CA HIS A 405 -8.80 21.62 22.46
C HIS A 405 -9.22 23.08 22.73
N LYS A 406 -8.67 24.05 21.99
CA LYS A 406 -8.95 25.48 22.21
C LYS A 406 -10.25 25.97 21.56
N ILE A 407 -10.63 25.43 20.40
CA ILE A 407 -11.67 26.02 19.55
C ILE A 407 -12.84 25.06 19.32
N ILE A 408 -12.56 23.78 19.05
CA ILE A 408 -13.60 22.81 18.69
C ILE A 408 -14.25 22.23 19.94
N GLU A 409 -13.47 21.75 20.89
CA GLU A 409 -13.95 21.11 22.13
C GLU A 409 -14.86 22.00 22.99
N PRO A 410 -14.60 23.32 23.15
CA PRO A 410 -15.50 24.21 23.90
C PRO A 410 -16.87 24.38 23.21
N ASN A 411 -16.92 24.25 21.89
CA ASN A 411 -18.14 24.41 21.10
C ASN A 411 -18.90 23.08 20.99
N SER A 412 -19.68 22.78 22.04
CA SER A 412 -20.38 21.48 22.17
C SER A 412 -21.34 21.13 21.04
N SER A 413 -21.93 22.12 20.34
CA SER A 413 -22.78 21.88 19.16
C SER A 413 -21.96 21.35 17.99
N LEU A 414 -20.89 22.07 17.63
CA LEU A 414 -20.01 21.72 16.52
C LEU A 414 -19.30 20.39 16.76
N ALA A 415 -18.75 20.19 17.96
CA ALA A 415 -18.04 18.96 18.31
C ALA A 415 -18.91 17.69 18.21
N ARG A 416 -20.23 17.82 18.42
CA ARG A 416 -21.18 16.69 18.27
C ARG A 416 -21.46 16.32 16.82
N ARG A 417 -21.28 17.24 15.87
CA ARG A 417 -21.54 16.99 14.43
C ARG A 417 -20.42 16.22 13.75
N PHE A 418 -19.23 16.21 14.34
CA PHE A 418 -18.06 15.57 13.79
C PHE A 418 -17.68 14.31 14.58
N GLU A 419 -17.40 13.23 13.87
CA GLU A 419 -16.73 12.09 14.46
C GLU A 419 -15.21 12.28 14.43
N LYS A 420 -14.59 12.21 15.60
CA LYS A 420 -13.16 12.44 15.78
C LYS A 420 -12.34 11.23 15.34
N VAL A 421 -11.42 11.46 14.40
CA VAL A 421 -10.39 10.50 13.98
C VAL A 421 -9.04 11.04 14.41
N LEU A 422 -8.42 10.37 15.39
CA LEU A 422 -7.09 10.73 15.89
C LEU A 422 -6.02 10.07 15.05
N ILE A 423 -5.11 10.88 14.49
CA ILE A 423 -3.97 10.33 13.75
C ILE A 423 -2.85 9.99 14.73
N LYS A 424 -2.37 8.76 14.67
CA LYS A 424 -1.16 8.32 15.37
C LYS A 424 0.03 8.29 14.40
N THR A 425 0.47 9.47 13.97
CA THR A 425 1.58 9.62 13.02
C THR A 425 2.91 9.08 13.56
N GLY A 426 3.09 9.05 14.88
CA GLY A 426 4.30 8.56 15.55
C GLY A 426 4.36 7.06 15.84
N ASP A 427 3.39 6.25 15.39
CA ASP A 427 3.44 4.82 15.66
C ASP A 427 4.55 4.16 14.83
N ARG A 428 5.40 3.38 15.49
CA ARG A 428 6.60 2.77 14.90
C ARG A 428 6.23 1.87 13.72
N GLU A 429 5.15 1.11 13.83
CA GLU A 429 4.68 0.22 12.78
C GLU A 429 4.24 0.97 11.52
N ASN A 430 3.57 2.11 11.69
CA ASN A 430 3.13 2.96 10.58
C ASN A 430 4.33 3.57 9.85
N ILE A 431 5.35 4.02 10.59
CA ILE A 431 6.58 4.57 10.01
C ILE A 431 7.35 3.48 9.26
N ILE A 432 7.48 2.28 9.83
CA ILE A 432 8.14 1.16 9.13
C ILE A 432 7.40 0.82 7.84
N GLY A 433 6.06 0.73 7.85
CA GLY A 433 5.26 0.48 6.65
C GLY A 433 5.41 1.58 5.58
N LEU A 434 5.52 2.84 5.99
CA LEU A 434 5.82 3.97 5.10
C LEU A 434 7.21 3.81 4.45
N LEU A 435 8.23 3.55 5.27
CA LEU A 435 9.61 3.38 4.80
C LEU A 435 9.78 2.16 3.90
N GLU A 436 9.07 1.07 4.17
CA GLU A 436 9.04 -0.12 3.32
C GLU A 436 8.54 0.20 1.89
N ASP A 437 7.45 0.97 1.78
CA ASP A 437 6.89 1.37 0.50
C ASP A 437 7.79 2.35 -0.26
N GLU A 438 8.40 3.31 0.44
CA GLU A 438 9.35 4.27 -0.15
C GLU A 438 10.68 3.60 -0.52
N ALA A 439 11.17 2.66 0.29
CA ALA A 439 12.38 1.91 0.02
C ALA A 439 12.28 1.22 -1.35
N VAL A 440 11.19 0.50 -1.64
CA VAL A 440 11.02 -0.19 -2.94
C VAL A 440 11.11 0.79 -4.12
N LYS A 441 10.61 2.01 -3.98
CA LYS A 441 10.69 3.04 -5.04
C LYS A 441 12.12 3.56 -5.20
N VAL A 442 12.79 3.85 -4.09
CA VAL A 442 14.16 4.34 -4.07
C VAL A 442 15.13 3.28 -4.61
N GLU A 443 14.94 2.01 -4.27
CA GLU A 443 15.70 0.86 -4.77
C GLU A 443 15.62 0.75 -6.28
N ARG A 444 14.41 0.82 -6.85
CA ARG A 444 14.20 0.74 -8.30
C ARG A 444 14.86 1.89 -9.06
N LYS A 445 14.80 3.10 -8.51
CA LYS A 445 15.39 4.30 -9.14
C LYS A 445 16.92 4.30 -9.07
N ASN A 446 17.49 3.80 -7.98
CA ASN A 446 18.91 3.96 -7.69
C ASN A 446 19.72 2.66 -7.83
N ASN A 447 19.07 1.52 -8.10
CA ASN A 447 19.66 0.19 -8.18
C ASN A 447 20.43 -0.20 -6.90
N LEU A 448 19.81 0.09 -5.76
CA LEU A 448 20.29 -0.20 -4.40
C LEU A 448 19.32 -1.17 -3.72
N PHE A 449 19.71 -1.73 -2.58
CA PHE A 449 18.88 -2.64 -1.82
C PHE A 449 18.97 -2.33 -0.31
N PHE A 450 17.84 -2.04 0.32
CA PHE A 450 17.75 -1.81 1.76
C PHE A 450 17.45 -3.11 2.50
N THR A 451 18.18 -3.32 3.59
CA THR A 451 17.91 -4.40 4.53
C THR A 451 16.80 -3.98 5.52
N TYR A 452 15.99 -4.92 5.98
CA TYR A 452 14.94 -4.67 6.97
C TYR A 452 15.50 -4.06 8.28
N PRO A 453 16.64 -4.54 8.84
CA PRO A 453 17.27 -3.90 9.98
C PRO A 453 17.72 -2.45 9.73
N ALA A 454 18.03 -2.08 8.48
CA ALA A 454 18.33 -0.70 8.12
C ALA A 454 17.08 0.18 8.19
N ILE A 455 15.96 -0.29 7.65
CA ILE A 455 14.66 0.40 7.73
C ILE A 455 14.24 0.60 9.18
N GLU A 456 14.37 -0.45 10.00
CA GLU A 456 14.07 -0.37 11.43
C GLU A 456 14.96 0.67 12.14
N ALA A 457 16.26 0.71 11.81
CA ALA A 457 17.19 1.67 12.38
C ALA A 457 16.90 3.12 11.94
N ILE A 458 16.39 3.33 10.71
CA ILE A 458 15.95 4.65 10.24
C ILE A 458 14.74 5.10 11.07
N ALA A 459 13.73 4.24 11.25
CA ALA A 459 12.55 4.56 12.04
C ALA A 459 12.90 4.89 13.50
N ASP A 460 13.69 4.02 14.16
CA ASP A 460 14.14 4.25 15.53
C ASP A 460 15.03 5.51 15.65
N GLY A 461 15.86 5.76 14.62
CA GLY A 461 16.72 6.93 14.55
C GLY A 461 15.94 8.24 14.45
N ALA A 462 14.92 8.28 13.59
CA ALA A 462 14.04 9.43 13.42
C ALA A 462 13.33 9.78 14.74
N SER A 463 12.70 8.80 15.40
CA SER A 463 11.96 9.05 16.64
C SER A 463 12.85 9.43 17.83
N ARG A 464 14.06 8.86 17.93
CA ARG A 464 14.95 9.06 19.10
C ARG A 464 15.81 10.30 19.00
N TYR A 465 16.37 10.58 17.82
CA TYR A 465 17.35 11.67 17.66
C TYR A 465 16.73 12.95 17.10
N PHE A 466 15.51 12.90 16.56
CA PHE A 466 14.80 14.06 16.01
C PHE A 466 13.38 14.21 16.59
N PRO A 467 13.22 14.34 17.93
CA PRO A 467 11.90 14.36 18.58
C PRO A 467 11.05 15.61 18.29
N ASN A 468 11.66 16.70 17.80
CA ASN A 468 10.99 17.98 17.54
C ASN A 468 10.55 18.17 16.07
N GLU A 469 10.86 17.23 15.19
CA GLU A 469 10.49 17.26 13.78
C GLU A 469 9.36 16.25 13.51
N ALA A 470 8.56 16.49 12.48
CA ALA A 470 7.55 15.54 12.02
C ALA A 470 8.21 14.19 11.70
N THR A 471 8.03 13.23 12.61
CA THR A 471 8.79 11.96 12.64
C THR A 471 8.71 11.16 11.33
N PRO A 472 7.55 11.07 10.64
CA PRO A 472 7.45 10.35 9.37
C PRO A 472 8.26 11.01 8.24
N ASP A 473 8.16 12.33 8.08
CA ASP A 473 8.86 13.06 7.02
C ASP A 473 10.36 12.95 7.20
N LYS A 474 10.82 13.11 8.45
CA LYS A 474 12.25 12.95 8.77
C LYS A 474 12.76 11.54 8.49
N ALA A 475 11.94 10.51 8.74
CA ALA A 475 12.33 9.14 8.44
C ALA A 475 12.53 8.92 6.93
N VAL A 476 11.65 9.47 6.09
CA VAL A 476 11.78 9.42 4.63
C VAL A 476 12.99 10.22 4.16
N ASP A 477 13.25 11.39 4.74
CA ASP A 477 14.43 12.20 4.44
C ASP A 477 15.73 11.42 4.73
N LEU A 478 15.83 10.78 5.90
CA LEU A 478 16.98 9.94 6.24
C LEU A 478 17.18 8.78 5.26
N LEU A 479 16.09 8.17 4.77
CA LEU A 479 16.13 7.11 3.77
C LEU A 479 16.65 7.60 2.42
N VAL A 480 16.26 8.80 1.99
CA VAL A 480 16.71 9.37 0.71
C VAL A 480 18.16 9.86 0.81
N GLU A 481 18.54 10.42 1.95
CA GLU A 481 19.84 11.05 2.15
C GLU A 481 21.00 10.04 2.26
N ILE A 482 20.71 8.79 2.65
CA ILE A 482 21.72 7.73 2.65
C ILE A 482 22.13 7.29 1.24
N VAL A 483 21.32 7.58 0.22
CA VAL A 483 21.56 7.14 -1.17
C VAL A 483 22.82 7.77 -1.77
N PRO A 484 23.04 9.10 -1.70
CA PRO A 484 24.30 9.71 -2.09
C PRO A 484 25.53 9.10 -1.41
N GLU A 485 25.46 8.86 -0.10
CA GLU A 485 26.58 8.29 0.66
C GLU A 485 26.89 6.84 0.23
N ALA A 486 25.84 6.03 0.05
CA ALA A 486 25.96 4.67 -0.46
C ALA A 486 26.61 4.63 -1.85
N ARG A 487 26.26 5.59 -2.73
CA ARG A 487 26.88 5.73 -4.06
C ARG A 487 28.35 6.08 -3.98
N THR A 488 28.74 7.04 -3.15
CA THR A 488 30.15 7.40 -2.96
C THR A 488 30.97 6.21 -2.46
N LYS A 489 30.39 5.37 -1.61
CA LYS A 489 31.02 4.15 -1.08
C LYS A 489 30.87 2.92 -2.01
N ASN A 490 30.21 3.05 -3.16
CA ASN A 490 29.88 1.95 -4.10
C ASN A 490 29.15 0.76 -3.42
N LEU A 491 28.34 1.03 -2.41
CA LEU A 491 27.54 0.03 -1.72
C LEU A 491 26.30 -0.31 -2.56
N LYS A 492 26.04 -1.61 -2.76
CA LYS A 492 24.78 -2.09 -3.37
C LYS A 492 23.71 -2.43 -2.35
N ILE A 493 24.13 -2.81 -1.14
CA ILE A 493 23.26 -3.21 -0.03
C ILE A 493 23.52 -2.25 1.12
N ILE A 494 22.45 -1.71 1.69
CA ILE A 494 22.50 -0.76 2.81
C ILE A 494 22.10 -1.51 4.08
N GLY A 495 23.05 -1.62 5.01
CA GLY A 495 22.89 -2.29 6.28
C GLY A 495 22.52 -1.34 7.42
N LYS A 496 22.20 -1.92 8.58
CA LYS A 496 21.96 -1.18 9.83
C LYS A 496 23.12 -0.25 10.21
N ASN A 497 24.36 -0.72 10.05
CA ASN A 497 25.54 0.05 10.44
C ASN A 497 25.74 1.31 9.58
N ASP A 498 25.39 1.25 8.29
CA ASP A 498 25.49 2.40 7.39
C ASP A 498 24.52 3.51 7.79
N VAL A 499 23.29 3.13 8.17
CA VAL A 499 22.28 4.06 8.70
C VAL A 499 22.75 4.71 10.00
N LEU A 500 23.29 3.92 10.92
CA LEU A 500 23.78 4.44 12.20
C LEU A 500 24.95 5.41 12.00
N ALA A 501 25.84 5.15 11.03
CA ALA A 501 26.93 6.05 10.68
C ALA A 501 26.42 7.40 10.12
N LEU A 502 25.37 7.38 9.29
CA LEU A 502 24.73 8.60 8.80
C LEU A 502 24.09 9.40 9.96
N ILE A 503 23.35 8.73 10.84
CA ILE A 503 22.72 9.38 12.01
C ILE A 503 23.79 9.98 12.93
N GLN A 504 24.90 9.26 13.18
CA GLN A 504 26.01 9.76 13.97
C GLN A 504 26.66 11.00 13.33
N THR A 505 26.84 10.99 12.01
CA THR A 505 27.40 12.14 11.28
C THR A 505 26.51 13.37 11.39
N LYS A 506 25.18 13.18 11.40
CA LYS A 506 24.20 14.27 11.52
C LYS A 506 24.05 14.81 12.93
N THR A 507 24.00 13.92 13.91
CA THR A 507 23.67 14.27 15.30
C THR A 507 24.90 14.55 16.15
N GLY A 508 26.07 14.09 15.71
CA GLY A 508 27.30 14.08 16.51
C GLY A 508 27.27 13.08 17.67
N ILE A 509 26.20 12.30 17.82
CA ILE A 509 26.01 11.35 18.92
C ILE A 509 26.37 9.94 18.42
N PRO A 510 27.22 9.18 19.13
CA PRO A 510 27.52 7.80 18.76
C PRO A 510 26.25 6.94 18.90
N ALA A 511 25.66 6.57 17.77
CA ALA A 511 24.43 5.78 17.69
C ALA A 511 24.69 4.26 17.50
N GLY A 512 25.96 3.85 17.39
CA GLY A 512 26.38 2.47 17.12
C GLY A 512 27.03 1.75 18.32
N ALA A 513 27.30 0.46 18.15
CA ALA A 513 28.16 -0.28 19.08
C ALA A 513 29.55 0.37 19.07
N VAL A 514 30.03 0.76 20.26
CA VAL A 514 31.33 1.38 20.51
C VAL A 514 32.40 0.65 19.69
N ALA A 515 33.07 1.37 18.79
CA ALA A 515 34.18 0.79 18.03
C ALA A 515 35.22 0.25 19.03
N PRO A 516 35.90 -0.88 18.77
CA PRO A 516 36.88 -1.43 19.70
C PRO A 516 37.94 -0.40 20.14
N ALA A 517 38.31 0.54 19.26
CA ALA A 517 39.21 1.64 19.54
C ALA A 517 38.69 2.70 20.54
N GLU A 518 37.38 2.82 20.74
CA GLU A 518 36.76 3.69 21.75
C GLU A 518 36.54 2.94 23.07
N ARG A 519 36.42 1.61 23.02
CA ARG A 519 36.32 0.76 24.20
C ARG A 519 37.59 0.83 25.07
N ASP A 520 38.74 0.97 24.42
CA ASP A 520 40.05 1.15 25.07
C ASP A 520 40.28 2.58 25.62
N LYS A 521 39.43 3.56 25.27
CA LYS A 521 39.48 4.92 25.84
C LYS A 521 38.52 5.14 27.01
N LEU A 522 37.61 4.19 27.23
CA LEU A 522 36.58 4.25 28.28
C LEU A 522 36.88 3.31 29.46
N LEU A 523 37.98 2.55 29.39
CA LEU A 523 38.62 1.83 30.49
C LEU A 523 39.83 2.62 30.97
#